data_AF-A0A2E1JF94-F1
#
_entry.id   AF-A0A2E1JF94-F1
#
_cell.length_a   1.000
_cell.length_b   1.000
_cell.length_c   1.000
_cell.angle_alpha   90.00
_cell.angle_beta   90.00
_cell.angle_gamma   90.00
#
_symmetry.space_group_name_H-M   'P 1'
#
loop_
_entity.id
_entity.type
_entity.pdbx_description
1 polymer ?
#
loop_
_entity_poly.entity_id
_entity_poly.type
_entity_poly.pdbx_seq_one_letter_code
_entity_poly.pdbx_strand_id
1 'polypeptide(L)'
;MGERKTFYQILEIPENAKPEEIRAAYLAKARKLHPDNFRNASKRDQARSEELMRELNQAWSTLSNREKRSKYDLKLISEKSDNRTYTS
;
A
#
# COMPACT_ATOMS: atom_id res chain seq x y z
N MET A 1 -4.79 -6.35 -17.90
CA MET A 1 -4.15 -6.71 -16.62
C MET A 1 -2.97 -5.79 -16.37
N GLY A 2 -3.03 -5.00 -15.30
CA GLY A 2 -1.93 -4.11 -14.90
C GLY A 2 -2.35 -3.14 -13.80
N GLU A 3 -3.20 -3.59 -12.87
CA GLU A 3 -3.57 -2.77 -11.72
C GLU A 3 -2.39 -2.79 -10.75
N ARG A 4 -1.44 -1.85 -10.93
CA ARG A 4 -0.44 -1.59 -9.91
C ARG A 4 -1.19 -1.21 -8.63
N LYS A 5 -1.09 -2.05 -7.60
CA LYS A 5 -1.73 -1.79 -6.30
C LYS A 5 -1.26 -0.43 -5.80
N THR A 6 -2.20 0.44 -5.52
CA THR A 6 -1.87 1.75 -4.96
C THR A 6 -1.39 1.60 -3.52
N PHE A 7 -0.68 2.60 -2.99
CA PHE A 7 -0.30 2.61 -1.57
C PHE A 7 -1.52 2.51 -0.64
N TYR A 8 -2.66 3.07 -1.04
CA TYR A 8 -3.93 2.93 -0.33
C TYR A 8 -4.44 1.48 -0.33
N GLN A 9 -4.38 0.79 -1.48
CA GLN A 9 -4.73 -0.64 -1.55
C GLN A 9 -3.76 -1.53 -0.78
N ILE A 10 -2.45 -1.21 -0.77
CA ILE A 10 -1.43 -1.90 0.02
C ILE A 10 -1.71 -1.75 1.52
N LEU A 11 -2.25 -0.61 1.96
CA LEU A 11 -2.68 -0.39 3.34
C LEU A 11 -4.11 -0.89 3.60
N GLU A 12 -4.86 -1.31 2.57
CA GLU A 12 -6.31 -1.64 2.62
C GLU A 12 -7.14 -0.50 3.24
N ILE A 13 -6.84 0.73 2.84
CA ILE A 13 -7.53 1.93 3.29
C ILE A 13 -8.09 2.70 2.10
N PRO A 14 -9.13 3.52 2.31
CA PRO A 14 -9.63 4.39 1.25
C PRO A 14 -8.63 5.52 0.92
N GLU A 15 -8.69 6.02 -0.31
CA GLU A 15 -7.87 7.14 -0.79
C GLU A 15 -8.12 8.43 0.02
N ASN A 16 -9.30 8.54 0.65
CA ASN A 16 -9.70 9.63 1.53
C ASN A 16 -9.26 9.47 3.00
N ALA A 17 -8.54 8.39 3.34
CA ALA A 17 -8.20 8.07 4.72
C ALA A 17 -7.45 9.20 5.41
N LYS A 18 -7.78 9.41 6.70
CA LYS A 18 -7.09 10.35 7.57
C LYS A 18 -5.69 9.82 7.93
N PRO A 19 -4.73 10.70 8.26
CA PRO A 19 -3.39 10.27 8.71
C PRO A 19 -3.45 9.33 9.92
N GLU A 20 -4.44 9.51 10.80
CA GLU A 20 -4.70 8.64 11.96
C GLU A 20 -5.07 7.21 11.52
N GLU A 21 -5.94 7.09 10.52
CA GLU A 21 -6.37 5.81 9.95
C GLU A 21 -5.24 5.13 9.18
N ILE A 22 -4.44 5.89 8.43
CA ILE A 22 -3.24 5.39 7.75
C ILE A 22 -2.28 4.76 8.77
N ARG A 23 -2.06 5.42 9.90
CA ARG A 23 -1.19 4.91 10.98
C ARG A 23 -1.78 3.68 11.65
N ALA A 24 -3.09 3.67 11.93
CA ALA A 24 -3.78 2.53 12.53
C ALA A 24 -3.74 1.30 11.62
N ALA A 25 -4.02 1.47 10.33
CA ALA A 25 -3.98 0.40 9.33
C ALA A 25 -2.56 -0.16 9.16
N TYR A 26 -1.55 0.71 9.11
CA TYR A 26 -0.14 0.30 9.10
C TYR A 26 0.20 -0.60 10.29
N LEU A 27 -0.16 -0.17 11.50
CA LEU A 27 0.08 -0.95 12.73
C LEU A 27 -0.66 -2.30 12.71
N ALA A 28 -1.92 -2.31 12.26
CA ALA A 28 -2.71 -3.53 12.16
C ALA A 28 -2.09 -4.52 11.16
N LYS A 29 -1.62 -4.04 10.00
CA LYS A 29 -0.95 -4.88 9.00
C LYS A 29 0.43 -5.34 9.43
N ALA A 30 1.24 -4.47 10.03
CA ALA A 30 2.56 -4.83 10.53
C ALA A 30 2.47 -5.97 11.57
N ARG A 31 1.43 -5.96 12.41
CA ARG A 31 1.15 -7.08 13.33
C ARG A 31 0.73 -8.35 12.61
N LYS A 32 -0.11 -8.26 11.57
CA LYS A 32 -0.51 -9.43 10.76
C LYS A 32 0.66 -10.03 9.98
N LEU A 33 1.56 -9.19 9.48
CA LEU A 33 2.75 -9.55 8.71
C LEU A 33 3.98 -9.83 9.61
N HIS A 34 3.81 -9.82 10.94
CA HIS A 34 4.92 -9.96 11.87
C HIS A 34 5.58 -11.34 11.74
N PRO A 35 6.92 -11.44 11.66
CA PRO A 35 7.63 -12.70 11.42
C PRO A 35 7.33 -13.78 12.45
N ASP A 36 6.89 -13.41 13.66
CA ASP A 36 6.45 -14.37 14.68
C ASP A 36 5.24 -15.21 14.23
N ASN A 37 4.29 -14.63 13.48
CA ASN A 37 3.19 -15.37 12.86
C ASN A 37 3.66 -16.30 11.72
N PHE A 38 4.80 -16.00 11.10
CA PHE A 38 5.36 -16.75 9.97
C PHE A 38 6.52 -17.66 10.36
N ARG A 39 6.85 -17.79 11.66
CA ARG A 39 7.89 -18.71 12.14
C ARG A 39 7.64 -20.16 11.72
N ASN A 40 6.37 -20.56 11.65
CA ASN A 40 5.95 -21.89 11.21
C ASN A 40 5.36 -21.91 9.78
N ALA A 41 5.40 -20.78 9.08
CA ALA A 41 4.83 -20.68 7.74
C ALA A 41 5.83 -21.17 6.67
N SER A 42 5.32 -21.52 5.49
CA SER A 42 6.15 -21.95 4.38
C SER A 42 7.09 -20.83 3.92
N LYS A 43 8.23 -21.18 3.30
CA LYS A 43 9.18 -20.20 2.72
C LYS A 43 8.49 -19.22 1.76
N ARG A 44 7.45 -19.69 1.06
CA ARG A 44 6.62 -18.87 0.17
C ARG A 44 5.85 -17.79 0.92
N ASP A 45 5.26 -18.12 2.06
CA ASP A 45 4.53 -17.17 2.90
C ASP A 45 5.47 -16.19 3.59
N GLN A 46 6.65 -16.64 4.02
CA GLN A 46 7.69 -15.74 4.54
C GLN A 46 8.14 -14.72 3.49
N ALA A 47 8.46 -15.18 2.27
CA ALA A 47 8.84 -14.30 1.17
C ALA A 47 7.72 -13.31 0.83
N ARG A 48 6.47 -13.77 0.79
CA ARG A 48 5.29 -12.91 0.56
C ARG A 48 5.10 -11.91 1.68
N SER A 49 5.27 -12.31 2.93
CA SER A 49 5.16 -11.41 4.09
C SER A 49 6.23 -10.32 4.03
N GLU A 50 7.47 -10.68 3.68
CA GLU A 50 8.57 -9.72 3.53
C GLU A 50 8.30 -8.70 2.42
N GLU A 51 7.83 -9.16 1.25
CA GLU A 51 7.43 -8.29 0.14
C GLU A 51 6.32 -7.32 0.57
N LEU A 52 5.23 -7.85 1.16
CA LEU A 52 4.13 -7.03 1.66
C LEU A 52 4.57 -6.05 2.76
N MET A 53 5.51 -6.43 3.64
CA MET A 53 6.09 -5.55 4.65
C MET A 53 6.88 -4.39 4.01
N ARG A 54 7.66 -4.67 2.98
CA ARG A 54 8.40 -3.63 2.24
C ARG A 54 7.44 -2.66 1.56
N GLU A 55 6.43 -3.19 0.88
CA GLU A 55 5.38 -2.39 0.25
C GLU A 55 4.63 -1.53 1.27
N LEU A 56 4.28 -2.11 2.42
CA LEU A 56 3.57 -1.44 3.51
C LEU A 56 4.39 -0.26 4.09
N ASN A 57 5.68 -0.46 4.33
CA ASN A 57 6.59 0.60 4.78
C ASN A 57 6.71 1.72 3.76
N GLN A 58 6.83 1.39 2.48
CA GLN A 58 6.93 2.37 1.40
C GLN A 58 5.63 3.18 1.25
N ALA A 59 4.48 2.50 1.34
CA ALA A 59 3.16 3.11 1.34
C ALA A 59 3.00 4.08 2.52
N TRP A 60 3.34 3.64 3.73
CA TRP A 60 3.29 4.47 4.92
C TRP A 60 4.23 5.67 4.86
N SER A 61 5.48 5.50 4.41
CA SER A 61 6.45 6.61 4.25
C SER A 61 5.96 7.69 3.27
N THR A 62 5.19 7.29 2.25
CA THR A 62 4.61 8.21 1.27
C THR A 62 3.34 8.88 1.81
N LEU A 63 2.41 8.10 2.36
CA LEU A 63 1.08 8.59 2.77
C LEU A 63 1.09 9.31 4.12
N SER A 64 2.03 8.99 5.00
CA SER A 64 2.21 9.63 6.31
C SER A 64 2.61 11.11 6.16
N ASN A 65 3.36 11.45 5.11
CA ASN A 65 3.74 12.82 4.83
C ASN A 65 2.78 13.47 3.82
N ARG A 66 2.11 14.54 4.23
CA ARG A 66 1.11 15.26 3.42
C ARG A 66 1.67 15.71 2.07
N GLU A 67 2.92 16.14 2.03
CA GLU A 67 3.54 16.66 0.80
C GLU A 67 3.86 15.52 -0.19
N LYS A 68 4.38 14.40 0.31
CA LYS A 68 4.63 13.20 -0.49
C LYS A 68 3.32 12.57 -0.97
N ARG A 69 2.29 12.54 -0.12
CA ARG A 69 0.95 12.08 -0.45
C ARG A 69 0.39 12.89 -1.62
N SER A 70 0.43 14.23 -1.56
CA SER A 70 -0.03 15.07 -2.67
C SER A 70 0.71 14.78 -3.97
N LYS A 71 2.04 14.65 -3.94
CA LYS A 71 2.83 14.30 -5.14
C LYS A 71 2.44 12.93 -5.71
N TYR A 72 2.21 11.95 -4.85
CA TYR A 72 1.76 10.61 -5.24
C TYR A 72 0.34 10.63 -5.82
N ASP A 73 -0.57 11.38 -5.20
CA ASP A 73 -1.96 11.51 -5.63
C ASP A 73 -2.06 12.15 -7.02
N LEU A 74 -1.31 13.23 -7.25
CA LEU A 74 -1.18 13.87 -8.56
C LEU A 74 -0.65 12.90 -9.63
N LYS A 75 0.37 12.09 -9.29
CA LYS A 75 0.90 11.08 -10.20
C LYS A 75 -0.14 10.00 -10.51
N LEU A 76 -0.89 9.56 -9.50
CA LEU A 76 -1.92 8.54 -9.64
C LEU A 76 -3.08 9.01 -10.52
N ILE A 77 -3.50 10.28 -10.37
CA ILE A 77 -4.52 10.91 -11.21
C ILE A 77 -4.03 11.00 -12.67
N SER A 78 -2.77 11.40 -12.87
CA SER A 78 -2.15 11.47 -14.20
C SER A 78 -2.09 10.08 -14.88
N GLU A 79 -1.64 9.04 -14.16
CA GLU A 79 -1.63 7.66 -14.68
C GLU A 79 -3.03 7.09 -14.94
N LYS A 80 -4.06 7.49 -14.16
CA LYS A 80 -5.46 7.10 -14.41
C LYS A 80 -6.04 7.77 -15.65
N SER A 81 -5.62 8.99 -15.99
CA SER A 81 -6.16 9.74 -17.14
C SER A 81 -5.73 9.14 -18.48
N ASP A 82 -4.49 8.61 -18.55
CA ASP A 82 -3.95 7.97 -19.76
C ASP A 82 -4.58 6.59 -20.05
N ASN A 83 -5.07 5.90 -19.02
CA ASN A 83 -5.57 4.53 -19.12
C ASN A 83 -7.10 4.45 -19.27
N ARG A 84 -7.79 5.59 -19.39
CA ARG A 84 -9.26 5.67 -19.53
C ARG A 84 -9.74 5.92 -20.96
N THR A 85 -8.82 6.07 -21.92
CA THR A 85 -9.12 6.37 -23.33
C THR A 85 -9.20 5.14 -24.25
N TYR A 86 -9.07 3.91 -23.74
CA TYR A 86 -9.25 2.69 -24.54
C TYR A 86 -10.38 1.82 -23.99
N THR A 87 -11.61 2.26 -24.19
CA THR A 87 -12.79 1.39 -24.24
C THR A 87 -13.74 2.00 -25.26
N SER A 88 -13.58 1.58 -26.52
CA SER A 88 -14.59 1.67 -27.57
C SER A 88 -14.70 0.31 -28.25
#